data_AF-A0A520NZ91-F1
#
_entry.id   AF-A0A520NZ91-F1
#
_cell.length_a   1.000
_cell.length_b   1.000
_cell.length_c   1.000
_cell.angle_alpha   90.00
_cell.angle_beta   90.00
_cell.angle_gamma   90.00
#
_symmetry.space_group_name_H-M   'P 1'
#
loop_
_entity.id
_entity.type
_entity.pdbx_description
1 polymer ?
#
loop_
_entity_poly.entity_id
_entity_poly.type
_entity_poly.pdbx_seq_one_letter_code
_entity_poly.pdbx_strand_id
1 'polypeptide(L)'
;MDYSAIIGGAAAGDTGVEHGVILIELAEAILDTDDARLETARLAVAERMGASALVDSVAVAALFNGIDRIADATGAPLEQTKADATVELRSEIGINAFGDQKEALEAAEGKSAAE
;
A
#
# COMPACT_ATOMS: atom_id res chain seq x y z
N MET A 1 -3.51 -16.16 5.40
CA MET A 1 -2.29 -15.52 5.95
C MET A 1 -2.75 -14.43 6.93
N ASP A 2 -1.86 -13.84 7.71
CA ASP A 2 -2.20 -12.61 8.45
C ASP A 2 -2.04 -11.41 7.51
N TYR A 3 -3.13 -10.72 7.22
CA TYR A 3 -3.15 -9.50 6.39
C TYR A 3 -3.42 -8.24 7.21
N SER A 4 -3.39 -8.32 8.55
CA SER A 4 -3.69 -7.20 9.42
C SER A 4 -2.77 -6.00 9.18
N ALA A 5 -1.50 -6.21 8.82
CA ALA A 5 -0.58 -5.13 8.45
C ALA A 5 -1.04 -4.32 7.22
N ILE A 6 -1.79 -4.92 6.29
CA ILE A 6 -2.22 -4.27 5.04
C ILE A 6 -3.42 -3.34 5.29
N ILE A 7 -4.34 -3.75 6.18
CA ILE A 7 -5.61 -3.04 6.40
C ILE A 7 -5.68 -2.30 7.75
N GLY A 8 -4.81 -2.67 8.70
CA GLY A 8 -4.82 -2.17 10.07
C GLY A 8 -3.82 -1.06 10.34
N GLY A 9 -2.88 -0.81 9.42
CA GLY A 9 -1.81 0.18 9.59
C GLY A 9 -1.13 0.03 10.95
N ALA A 10 -0.86 1.15 11.63
CA ALA A 10 -0.25 1.17 12.96
C ALA A 10 -1.01 0.34 14.03
N ALA A 11 -2.32 0.14 13.87
CA ALA A 11 -3.11 -0.67 14.81
C ALA A 11 -2.86 -2.19 14.68
N ALA A 12 -2.22 -2.64 13.59
CA ALA A 12 -1.89 -4.04 13.36
C ALA A 12 -0.77 -4.57 14.26
N GLY A 13 0.00 -3.69 14.93
CA GLY A 13 1.15 -4.09 15.74
C GLY A 13 2.36 -4.46 14.89
N ASP A 14 3.12 -5.49 15.28
CA ASP A 14 4.33 -5.94 14.56
C ASP A 14 4.06 -7.04 13.53
N THR A 15 2.89 -7.68 13.58
CA THR A 15 2.51 -8.83 12.74
C THR A 15 3.56 -9.96 12.70
N GLY A 16 4.35 -10.10 13.78
CA GLY A 16 5.42 -11.10 13.89
C GLY A 16 6.73 -10.73 13.19
N VAL A 17 6.88 -9.50 12.69
CA VAL A 17 8.12 -9.00 12.07
C VAL A 17 8.91 -8.21 13.11
N GLU A 18 10.21 -8.51 13.24
CA GLU A 18 11.11 -7.70 14.09
C GLU A 18 11.10 -6.25 13.61
N HIS A 19 10.89 -5.31 14.54
CA HIS A 19 10.68 -3.89 14.25
C HIS A 19 9.44 -3.56 13.39
N GLY A 20 8.50 -4.50 13.22
CA GLY A 20 7.30 -4.33 12.39
C GLY A 20 6.50 -3.07 12.71
N VAL A 21 6.29 -2.76 14.00
CA VAL A 21 5.54 -1.56 14.43
C VAL A 21 6.14 -0.28 13.85
N ILE A 22 7.47 -0.10 13.95
CA ILE A 22 8.12 1.14 13.51
C ILE A 22 8.29 1.19 11.99
N LEU A 23 8.36 0.03 11.32
CA LEU A 23 8.38 -0.06 9.87
C LEU A 23 7.00 0.26 9.27
N ILE A 24 5.93 -0.24 9.88
CA ILE A 24 4.55 0.09 9.49
C ILE A 24 4.29 1.58 9.71
N GLU A 25 4.67 2.14 10.86
CA GLU A 25 4.51 3.58 11.10
C GLU A 25 5.30 4.44 10.09
N LEU A 26 6.52 4.02 9.71
CA LEU A 26 7.27 4.69 8.66
C LEU A 26 6.56 4.62 7.30
N ALA A 27 6.02 3.46 6.92
CA ALA A 27 5.29 3.29 5.66
C ALA A 27 4.04 4.17 5.61
N GLU A 28 3.28 4.24 6.70
CA GLU A 28 2.09 5.09 6.83
C GLU A 28 2.47 6.58 6.77
N ALA A 29 3.48 7.01 7.54
CA ALA A 29 3.90 8.40 7.59
C ALA A 29 4.47 8.92 6.26
N ILE A 30 5.08 8.05 5.43
CA ILE A 30 5.58 8.40 4.09
C ILE A 30 4.44 8.79 3.13
N LEU A 31 3.26 8.19 3.29
CA LEU A 31 2.11 8.42 2.40
C LEU A 31 1.18 9.54 2.88
N ASP A 32 1.43 10.08 4.08
CA ASP A 32 0.66 11.16 4.69
C ASP A 32 1.27 12.55 4.34
N THR A 33 0.67 13.61 4.86
CA THR A 33 1.07 15.02 4.67
C THR A 33 1.66 15.65 5.94
N ASP A 34 1.88 14.86 6.99
CA ASP A 34 2.44 15.30 8.28
C ASP A 34 3.96 15.10 8.33
N ASP A 35 4.70 16.17 8.02
CA ASP A 35 6.17 16.18 8.03
C ASP A 35 6.76 15.87 9.43
N ALA A 36 6.08 16.27 10.52
CA ALA A 36 6.58 16.04 11.87
C ALA A 36 6.44 14.57 12.28
N ARG A 37 5.33 13.94 11.88
CA ARG A 37 5.12 12.49 12.00
C ARG A 37 6.17 11.73 11.20
N LEU A 38 6.42 12.13 9.96
CA LEU A 38 7.44 11.51 9.11
C LEU A 38 8.85 11.61 9.70
N GLU A 39 9.25 12.78 10.21
CA GLU A 39 10.56 12.94 10.86
C GLU A 39 10.68 12.03 12.09
N THR A 40 9.62 11.96 12.90
CA THR A 40 9.58 11.08 14.09
C THR A 40 9.76 9.61 13.71
N ALA A 41 9.06 9.13 12.68
CA ALA A 41 9.15 7.76 12.21
C ALA A 41 10.54 7.43 11.65
N ARG A 42 11.14 8.35 10.87
CA ARG A 42 12.51 8.20 10.35
C ARG A 42 13.54 8.09 11.47
N LEU A 43 13.43 8.94 12.49
CA LEU A 43 14.32 8.91 13.65
C LEU A 43 14.17 7.59 14.42
N ALA A 44 12.94 7.12 14.66
CA ALA A 44 12.70 5.86 15.34
C ALA A 44 13.35 4.66 14.62
N VAL A 45 13.27 4.60 13.28
CA VAL A 45 13.94 3.55 12.50
C VAL A 45 15.46 3.70 12.57
N ALA A 46 16.00 4.90 12.42
CA ALA A 46 17.45 5.12 12.51
C ALA A 46 18.02 4.76 13.88
N GLU A 47 17.31 5.07 14.97
CA GLU A 47 17.73 4.75 16.33
C GLU A 47 17.67 3.26 16.66
N ARG A 48 16.64 2.56 16.15
CA ARG A 48 16.38 1.16 16.50
C ARG A 48 17.04 0.16 15.57
N MET A 49 17.20 0.52 14.30
CA MET A 49 17.68 -0.37 13.23
C MET A 49 18.97 0.15 12.57
N GLY A 50 19.35 1.40 12.82
CA GLY A 50 20.53 2.04 12.23
C GLY A 50 20.26 2.78 10.92
N ALA A 51 21.20 3.64 10.54
CA ALA A 51 21.07 4.51 9.37
C ALA A 51 20.92 3.74 8.05
N SER A 52 21.65 2.63 7.87
CA SER A 52 21.54 1.81 6.66
C SER A 52 20.15 1.20 6.51
N ALA A 53 19.57 0.69 7.59
CA ALA A 53 18.23 0.11 7.57
C ALA A 53 17.15 1.17 7.28
N LEU A 54 17.32 2.41 7.76
CA LEU A 54 16.45 3.53 7.37
C LEU A 54 16.51 3.77 5.86
N VAL A 55 17.70 3.85 5.28
CA VAL A 55 17.88 4.07 3.84
C VAL A 55 17.21 2.96 3.04
N ASP A 56 17.46 1.70 3.39
CA ASP A 56 16.89 0.55 2.70
C ASP A 56 15.36 0.53 2.78
N SER A 57 14.80 0.81 3.97
CA SER A 57 13.35 0.82 4.19
C SER A 57 12.66 1.92 3.37
N VAL A 58 13.22 3.14 3.36
CA VAL A 58 12.70 4.26 2.56
C VAL A 58 12.86 3.99 1.06
N ALA A 59 13.96 3.36 0.64
CA ALA A 59 14.18 3.00 -0.76
C ALA A 59 13.12 1.99 -1.26
N VAL A 60 12.77 1.00 -0.44
CA VAL A 60 11.69 0.04 -0.74
C VAL A 60 10.35 0.77 -0.89
N ALA A 61 9.98 1.61 0.08
CA ALA A 61 8.72 2.36 0.03
C ALA A 61 8.64 3.26 -1.23
N ALA A 62 9.73 3.98 -1.54
CA ALA A 62 9.81 4.82 -2.73
C ALA A 62 9.72 4.02 -4.03
N LEU A 63 10.33 2.82 -4.09
CA LEU A 63 10.29 1.97 -5.26
C LEU A 63 8.87 1.50 -5.59
N PHE A 64 8.14 0.97 -4.60
CA PHE A 64 6.77 0.50 -4.81
C PHE A 64 5.84 1.67 -5.17
N ASN A 65 5.99 2.80 -4.49
CA ASN A 65 5.27 4.02 -4.83
C ASN A 65 5.55 4.50 -6.28
N GLY A 66 6.75 4.27 -6.81
CA GLY A 66 7.12 4.59 -8.20
C GLY A 66 6.56 3.59 -9.21
N ILE A 67 6.75 2.29 -8.97
CA ILE A 67 6.32 1.22 -9.87
C ILE A 67 4.80 1.22 -10.06
N ASP A 68 4.04 1.42 -8.97
CA ASP A 68 2.57 1.42 -9.03
C ASP A 68 2.05 2.51 -9.97
N ARG A 69 2.62 3.71 -9.92
CA ARG A 69 2.26 4.80 -10.84
C ARG A 69 2.62 4.49 -12.29
N ILE A 70 3.73 3.80 -12.53
CA ILE A 70 4.11 3.39 -13.88
C ILE A 70 3.12 2.35 -14.40
N ALA A 71 2.73 1.38 -13.57
CA ALA A 71 1.73 0.38 -13.92
C ALA A 71 0.38 1.04 -14.26
N ASP A 72 -0.08 1.97 -13.42
CA ASP A 72 -1.31 2.73 -13.64
C ASP A 72 -1.26 3.56 -14.92
N ALA A 73 -0.16 4.29 -15.15
CA ALA A 73 -0.01 5.16 -16.32
C ALA A 73 0.09 4.37 -17.64
N THR A 74 0.58 3.13 -17.59
CA THR A 74 0.74 2.28 -18.77
C THR A 74 -0.42 1.31 -18.99
N GLY A 75 -1.32 1.18 -18.02
CA GLY A 75 -2.39 0.18 -18.04
C GLY A 75 -1.85 -1.25 -17.98
N ALA A 76 -0.76 -1.48 -17.25
CA ALA A 76 -0.16 -2.79 -17.13
C ALA A 76 -1.18 -3.81 -16.56
N PRO A 77 -1.50 -4.89 -17.29
CA PRO A 77 -2.52 -5.85 -16.84
C PRO A 77 -1.97 -6.77 -15.76
N LEU A 78 -2.85 -7.20 -14.84
CA LEU A 78 -2.56 -8.28 -13.91
C LEU A 78 -2.48 -9.61 -14.66
N GLU A 79 -1.36 -10.34 -14.55
CA GLU A 79 -1.24 -11.63 -15.22
C GLU A 79 -2.18 -12.68 -14.61
N GLN A 80 -2.76 -13.55 -15.46
CA GLN A 80 -3.77 -14.53 -15.03
C GLN A 80 -3.30 -15.38 -13.85
N THR A 81 -2.06 -15.89 -13.87
CA THR A 81 -1.50 -16.68 -12.78
C THR A 81 -1.49 -15.93 -11.45
N LYS A 82 -1.23 -14.61 -11.45
CA LYS A 82 -1.29 -13.79 -10.24
C LYS A 82 -2.74 -13.49 -9.84
N ALA A 83 -3.62 -13.26 -10.81
CA ALA A 83 -5.04 -13.05 -10.58
C ALA A 83 -5.67 -14.25 -9.85
N ASP A 84 -5.34 -15.47 -10.29
CA ASP A 84 -5.79 -16.71 -9.68
C ASP A 84 -5.19 -16.93 -8.29
N ALA A 85 -3.87 -16.68 -8.14
CA ALA A 85 -3.17 -16.89 -6.87
C ALA A 85 -3.57 -15.91 -5.76
N THR A 86 -4.17 -14.76 -6.09
CA THR A 86 -4.48 -13.69 -5.12
C THR A 86 -5.98 -13.48 -4.89
N VAL A 87 -6.85 -14.40 -5.34
CA VAL A 87 -8.32 -14.27 -5.15
C VAL A 87 -8.70 -14.07 -3.68
N GLU A 88 -8.20 -14.93 -2.79
CA GLU A 88 -8.50 -14.86 -1.35
C GLU A 88 -7.94 -13.58 -0.72
N LEU A 89 -6.67 -13.26 -0.99
CA LEU A 89 -6.03 -12.02 -0.56
C LEU A 89 -6.87 -10.79 -0.93
N ARG A 90 -7.25 -10.64 -2.20
CA ARG A 90 -8.02 -9.47 -2.67
C ARG A 90 -9.40 -9.38 -2.02
N SER A 91 -10.02 -10.52 -1.74
CA SER A 91 -11.29 -10.58 -1.02
C SER A 91 -11.12 -10.15 0.44
N GLU A 92 -10.10 -10.64 1.13
CA GLU A 92 -9.87 -10.37 2.56
C GLU A 92 -9.47 -8.91 2.83
N ILE A 93 -8.63 -8.33 1.98
CA ILE A 93 -8.21 -6.91 2.14
C ILE A 93 -9.23 -5.92 1.57
N GLY A 94 -10.31 -6.40 0.94
CA GLY A 94 -11.39 -5.58 0.40
C GLY A 94 -11.08 -4.84 -0.89
N ILE A 95 -9.95 -5.10 -1.57
CA ILE A 95 -9.56 -4.33 -2.75
C ILE A 95 -10.49 -4.52 -3.96
N ASN A 96 -11.23 -5.64 -4.01
CA ASN A 96 -12.22 -5.88 -5.07
C ASN A 96 -13.29 -4.76 -5.13
N ALA A 97 -13.62 -4.13 -4.00
CA ALA A 97 -14.61 -3.06 -3.94
C ALA A 97 -14.24 -1.83 -4.81
N PHE A 98 -12.95 -1.56 -4.99
CA PHE A 98 -12.50 -0.46 -5.86
C PHE A 98 -12.74 -0.77 -7.35
N GLY A 99 -12.57 -2.03 -7.76
CA GLY A 99 -12.87 -2.49 -9.11
C GLY A 99 -14.36 -2.37 -9.41
N ASP A 100 -15.20 -2.90 -8.53
CA ASP A 100 -16.67 -2.83 -8.64
C ASP A 100 -17.15 -1.36 -8.73
N GLN A 101 -16.55 -0.49 -7.92
CA GLN A 101 -16.90 0.93 -7.92
C GLN A 101 -16.46 1.65 -9.20
N LYS A 102 -15.28 1.31 -9.76
CA LYS A 102 -14.84 1.83 -11.06
C LYS A 102 -15.82 1.43 -12.17
N GLU A 103 -16.22 0.15 -12.24
CA GLU A 103 -17.18 -0.33 -13.24
C GLU A 103 -18.53 0.39 -13.13
N ALA A 104 -19.00 0.62 -11.90
CA ALA A 104 -20.22 1.37 -11.65
C ALA A 104 -20.14 2.83 -12.12
N LEU A 105 -18.99 3.50 -11.92
CA LEU A 105 -18.74 4.86 -12.39
C LEU A 105 -18.71 4.94 -13.92
N GLU A 106 -17.98 4.04 -14.58
CA GLU A 106 -17.89 3.98 -16.04
C GLU A 106 -19.27 3.70 -16.68
N ALA A 107 -20.07 2.82 -16.08
CA ALA A 107 -21.44 2.54 -16.52
C ALA A 107 -22.39 3.74 -16.33
N ALA A 108 -22.18 4.58 -15.31
CA ALA A 108 -22.96 5.78 -15.08
C ALA A 108 -22.60 6.90 -16.09
N GLU A 109 -21.31 7.08 -16.38
CA GLU A 109 -20.83 8.04 -17.39
C GLU A 109 -21.35 7.71 -18.79
N GLY A 110 -21.28 6.43 -19.18
CA GLY A 110 -21.79 5.94 -20.46
C GLY A 110 -23.30 6.10 -20.65
N LYS A 111 -24.09 6.15 -19.56
CA LYS A 111 -25.52 6.47 -19.61
C LYS A 111 -25.76 7.97 -19.80
N SER A 112 -24.95 8.84 -19.21
CA SER A 112 -25.12 10.31 -19.35
C SER A 112 -24.75 10.84 -20.74
N ALA A 113 -23.88 10.15 -21.48
CA ALA A 113 -23.53 10.51 -22.85
C ALA A 113 -24.55 10.02 -23.91
N ALA A 114 -25.51 9.19 -23.50
CA ALA A 114 -26.56 8.62 -24.35
C ALA A 114 -27.94 9.27 -24.17
N GLU A 115 -28.08 10.22 -23.23
CA GLU A 115 -29.23 11.12 -23.06
C GLU A 115 -28.95 12.52 -23.62
#